data_AF-A0A1H3TEG8-F1
#
_entry.id   AF-A0A1H3TEG8-F1
#
_cell.length_a   1.000
_cell.length_b   1.000
_cell.length_c   1.000
_cell.angle_alpha   90.00
_cell.angle_beta   90.00
_cell.angle_gamma   90.00
#
_symmetry.space_group_name_H-M   'P 1'
#
loop_
_entity.id
_entity.type
_entity.pdbx_description
1 polymer ?
#
loop_
_entity_poly.entity_id
_entity_poly.type
_entity_poly.pdbx_seq_one_letter_code
_entity_poly.pdbx_strand_id
1 'polypeptide(L)'
;MLQKKKFLFTILAVVVVLLVWVGYSVNQPPKWTGATEDGQWRAEYDYTTKGDPRDDWLGNVYWQGEGEVSLIEVEFTKNGELFHKAEYYGEAILSKKHNSQLFFHTFEAMFSDKNDRLQLTIRWEDDAGAYEDKIDLTPKNHYFFIPVFLR
;
A
#
# COMPACT_ATOMS: atom_id res chain seq x y z
N MET A 1 -11.55 28.67 40.76
CA MET A 1 -10.13 28.64 40.32
C MET A 1 -9.59 27.21 40.15
N LEU A 2 -9.89 26.28 41.06
CA LEU A 2 -9.46 24.86 40.99
C LEU A 2 -9.97 24.11 39.73
N GLN A 3 -11.23 24.30 39.34
CA GLN A 3 -11.81 23.65 38.15
C GLN A 3 -11.15 24.10 36.83
N LYS A 4 -10.79 25.39 36.69
CA LYS A 4 -10.06 25.88 35.51
C LYS A 4 -8.66 25.27 35.39
N LYS A 5 -7.97 25.04 36.52
CA LYS A 5 -6.66 24.35 36.56
C LYS A 5 -6.78 22.87 36.19
N LYS A 6 -7.82 22.18 36.67
CA LYS A 6 -8.12 20.78 36.29
C LYS A 6 -8.43 20.65 34.80
N PHE A 7 -9.28 21.53 34.27
CA PHE A 7 -9.61 21.57 32.85
C PHE A 7 -8.38 21.81 31.96
N LEU A 8 -7.53 22.77 32.33
CA LEU A 8 -6.28 23.03 31.61
C LEU A 8 -5.34 21.83 31.65
N PHE A 9 -5.22 21.16 32.80
CA PHE A 9 -4.41 19.95 32.94
C PHE A 9 -4.94 18.78 32.10
N THR A 10 -6.26 18.62 32.02
CA THR A 10 -6.89 17.62 31.14
C THR A 10 -6.59 17.90 29.67
N ILE A 11 -6.74 19.15 29.21
CA ILE A 11 -6.39 19.52 27.83
C ILE A 11 -4.92 19.21 27.56
N LEU A 12 -4.02 19.62 28.46
CA LEU A 12 -2.60 19.36 28.32
C LEU A 12 -2.28 17.86 28.23
N ALA A 13 -2.90 17.04 29.08
CA ALA A 13 -2.75 15.60 29.05
C ALA A 13 -3.22 15.00 27.71
N VAL A 14 -4.37 15.44 27.20
CA VAL A 14 -4.89 15.01 25.89
C VAL A 14 -3.92 15.40 24.75
N VAL A 15 -3.39 16.63 24.77
CA VAL A 15 -2.42 17.09 23.77
C VAL A 15 -1.14 16.23 23.81
N VAL A 16 -0.61 15.93 25.00
CA VAL A 16 0.57 15.06 25.13
C VAL A 16 0.29 13.66 24.58
N VAL A 17 -0.86 13.07 24.91
CA VAL A 17 -1.25 11.75 24.38
C VAL A 17 -1.37 11.79 22.85
N LEU A 18 -1.98 12.83 22.29
CA LEU A 18 -2.08 13.00 20.84
C LEU A 18 -0.71 13.16 20.18
N LEU A 19 0.20 13.93 20.78
CA LEU A 19 1.56 14.09 20.24
C LEU A 19 2.35 12.78 20.26
N VAL A 20 2.25 12.01 21.35
CA VAL A 20 2.86 10.68 21.45
C VAL A 20 2.26 9.75 20.40
N TRP A 21 0.94 9.76 20.22
CA TRP A 21 0.27 8.94 19.21
C TRP A 21 0.71 9.33 17.79
N VAL A 22 0.68 10.61 17.45
CA VAL A 22 1.14 11.09 16.13
C VAL A 22 2.60 10.71 15.90
N GLY A 23 3.48 10.92 16.88
CA GLY A 23 4.89 10.54 16.81
C GLY A 23 5.10 9.04 16.59
N TYR A 24 4.29 8.20 17.24
CA TYR A 24 4.30 6.76 17.00
C TYR A 24 3.79 6.40 15.59
N SER A 25 2.70 7.02 15.13
CA SER A 25 2.09 6.73 13.83
C SER A 25 2.99 7.14 12.65
N VAL A 26 3.68 8.28 12.71
CA VAL A 26 4.55 8.73 11.60
C VAL A 26 5.81 7.87 11.43
N ASN A 27 6.21 7.18 12.50
CA ASN A 27 7.35 6.26 12.52
C ASN A 27 6.98 4.82 12.11
N GLN A 28 5.70 4.54 11.86
CA GLN A 28 5.32 3.26 11.27
C GLN A 28 5.80 3.18 9.81
N PRO A 29 6.12 1.97 9.32
CA PRO A 29 6.44 1.78 7.91
C PRO A 29 5.29 2.33 7.03
N PRO A 30 5.62 3.05 5.94
CA PRO A 30 4.60 3.67 5.11
C PRO A 30 3.80 2.62 4.32
N LYS A 31 2.55 2.96 4.00
CA LYS A 31 1.85 2.32 2.88
C LYS A 31 2.43 2.90 1.59
N TRP A 32 2.64 2.07 0.59
CA TRP A 32 3.05 2.53 -0.74
C TRP A 32 1.89 2.43 -1.71
N THR A 33 1.63 3.50 -2.47
CA THR A 33 0.54 3.54 -3.45
C THR A 33 0.95 4.26 -4.72
N GLY A 34 0.42 3.84 -5.86
CA GLY A 34 0.60 4.52 -7.14
C GLY A 34 -0.52 4.17 -8.12
N ALA A 35 -0.60 4.92 -9.21
CA ALA A 35 -1.50 4.65 -10.33
C ALA A 35 -0.83 5.08 -11.65
N THR A 36 -1.29 4.53 -12.77
CA THR A 36 -0.93 5.00 -14.11
C THR A 36 -1.51 6.38 -14.38
N GLU A 37 -0.95 7.12 -15.35
CA GLU A 37 -1.41 8.47 -15.69
C GLU A 37 -2.87 8.49 -16.18
N ASP A 38 -3.30 7.42 -16.86
CA ASP A 38 -4.67 7.23 -17.33
C ASP A 38 -5.63 6.68 -16.26
N GLY A 39 -5.10 6.34 -15.08
CA GLY A 39 -5.86 5.79 -13.96
C GLY A 39 -6.38 4.36 -14.15
N GLN A 40 -5.99 3.67 -15.22
CA GLN A 40 -6.48 2.31 -15.49
C GLN A 40 -5.86 1.28 -14.55
N TRP A 41 -4.63 1.50 -14.10
CA TRP A 41 -3.99 0.67 -13.09
C TRP A 41 -3.72 1.44 -11.82
N ARG A 42 -3.91 0.74 -10.71
CA ARG A 42 -3.49 1.19 -9.38
C ARG A 42 -2.73 0.07 -8.70
N ALA A 43 -1.73 0.41 -7.91
CA ALA A 43 -1.02 -0.56 -7.10
C ALA A 43 -0.88 -0.07 -5.67
N GLU A 44 -0.90 -1.03 -4.75
CA GLU A 44 -0.71 -0.80 -3.32
C GLU A 44 0.19 -1.86 -2.73
N TYR A 45 1.13 -1.43 -1.87
CA TYR A 45 1.83 -2.29 -0.94
C TYR A 45 1.55 -1.79 0.47
N ASP A 46 0.83 -2.59 1.23
CA ASP A 46 0.31 -2.19 2.54
C ASP A 46 0.35 -3.35 3.53
N TYR A 47 0.37 -2.99 4.81
CA TYR A 47 0.19 -3.91 5.90
C TYR A 47 -1.28 -4.33 5.96
N THR A 48 -1.58 -5.63 5.82
CA THR A 48 -2.96 -6.09 5.91
C THR A 48 -3.42 -6.15 7.37
N THR A 49 -4.53 -5.47 7.65
CA THR A 49 -5.24 -5.60 8.93
C THR A 49 -6.42 -6.59 8.85
N LYS A 50 -6.62 -7.24 7.69
CA LYS A 50 -7.74 -8.15 7.42
C LYS A 50 -7.42 -9.58 7.86
N GLY A 51 -7.61 -9.84 9.14
CA GLY A 51 -7.95 -11.18 9.65
C GLY A 51 -6.81 -12.15 9.92
N ASP A 52 -5.55 -11.83 9.60
CA ASP A 52 -4.39 -12.63 10.04
C ASP A 52 -3.60 -11.85 11.11
N PRO A 53 -3.34 -12.43 12.29
CA PRO A 53 -2.49 -11.83 13.33
C PRO A 53 -0.99 -11.81 12.97
N ARG A 54 -0.60 -12.40 11.82
CA ARG A 54 0.75 -12.31 11.28
C ARG A 54 0.90 -11.01 10.54
N ASP A 55 1.99 -10.29 10.82
CA ASP A 55 2.29 -8.94 10.34
C ASP A 55 2.58 -8.89 8.82
N ASP A 56 1.61 -9.32 8.02
CA ASP A 56 1.77 -9.56 6.59
C ASP A 56 1.70 -8.26 5.79
N TRP A 57 2.65 -8.15 4.86
CA TRP A 57 2.68 -7.09 3.86
C TRP A 57 2.31 -7.64 2.49
N LEU A 58 1.33 -7.00 1.85
CA LEU A 58 0.75 -7.46 0.59
C LEU A 58 0.90 -6.39 -0.48
N GLY A 59 1.50 -6.77 -1.60
CA GLY A 59 1.50 -6.03 -2.86
C GLY A 59 0.32 -6.48 -3.73
N ASN A 60 -0.60 -5.56 -4.01
CA ASN A 60 -1.74 -5.79 -4.90
C ASN A 60 -1.70 -4.81 -6.07
N VAL A 61 -2.02 -5.30 -7.26
CA VAL A 61 -2.40 -4.46 -8.42
C VAL A 61 -3.90 -4.50 -8.60
N TYR A 62 -4.45 -3.41 -9.12
CA TYR A 62 -5.87 -3.21 -9.35
C TYR A 62 -6.11 -2.70 -10.76
N TRP A 63 -6.98 -3.38 -11.49
CA TRP A 63 -7.54 -2.91 -12.75
C TRP A 63 -8.75 -2.01 -12.48
N GLN A 64 -8.79 -0.86 -13.15
CA GLN A 64 -9.84 0.16 -13.08
C GLN A 64 -10.31 0.61 -14.47
N GLY A 65 -9.67 0.12 -15.53
CA GLY A 65 -10.09 0.36 -16.90
C GLY A 65 -11.39 -0.36 -17.26
N GLU A 66 -11.82 -0.15 -18.51
CA GLU A 66 -12.98 -0.83 -19.07
C GLU A 66 -12.58 -2.18 -19.68
N GLY A 67 -13.48 -3.15 -19.64
CA GLY A 67 -13.23 -4.48 -20.19
C GLY A 67 -12.51 -5.43 -19.24
N GLU A 68 -12.17 -6.60 -19.80
CA GLU A 68 -11.38 -7.63 -19.12
C GLU A 68 -9.96 -7.61 -19.68
N VAL A 69 -8.98 -7.75 -18.79
CA VAL A 69 -7.56 -7.83 -19.16
C VAL A 69 -6.95 -9.08 -18.56
N SER A 70 -6.03 -9.70 -19.29
CA SER A 70 -5.20 -10.79 -18.79
C SER A 70 -3.88 -10.20 -18.29
N LEU A 71 -3.64 -10.29 -16.99
CA LEU A 71 -2.36 -9.91 -16.41
C LEU A 71 -1.33 -11.00 -16.76
N ILE A 72 -0.23 -10.60 -17.38
CA ILE A 72 0.85 -11.50 -17.81
C ILE A 72 1.96 -11.51 -16.76
N GLU A 73 2.37 -10.33 -16.31
CA GLU A 73 3.56 -10.18 -15.49
C GLU A 73 3.52 -8.88 -14.68
N VAL A 74 4.08 -8.94 -13.48
CA VAL A 74 4.37 -7.78 -12.64
C VAL A 74 5.82 -7.84 -12.19
N GLU A 75 6.64 -6.90 -12.65
CA GLU A 75 8.01 -6.68 -12.18
C GLU A 75 8.02 -5.57 -11.14
N PHE A 76 8.60 -5.84 -9.98
CA PHE A 76 8.71 -4.91 -8.88
C PHE A 76 10.17 -4.55 -8.64
N THR A 77 10.49 -3.26 -8.76
CA THR A 77 11.85 -2.75 -8.64
C THR A 77 11.99 -1.84 -7.43
N LYS A 78 13.17 -1.89 -6.81
CA LYS A 78 13.59 -1.01 -5.73
C LYS A 78 14.85 -0.28 -6.16
N ASN A 79 14.82 1.05 -6.17
CA ASN A 79 15.95 1.90 -6.56
C ASN A 79 16.53 1.54 -7.95
N GLY A 80 15.68 1.07 -8.87
CA GLY A 80 16.07 0.67 -10.22
C GLY A 80 16.56 -0.78 -10.35
N GLU A 81 16.68 -1.53 -9.25
CA GLU A 81 17.05 -2.94 -9.26
C GLU A 81 15.81 -3.83 -9.17
N LEU A 82 15.78 -4.92 -9.95
CA LEU A 82 14.71 -5.91 -9.88
C LEU A 82 14.72 -6.57 -8.49
N PHE A 83 13.62 -6.43 -7.78
CA PHE A 83 13.45 -6.97 -6.44
C PHE A 83 12.56 -8.22 -6.44
N HIS A 84 11.45 -8.17 -7.17
CA HIS A 84 10.53 -9.31 -7.31
C HIS A 84 9.89 -9.34 -8.70
N LYS A 85 9.51 -10.54 -9.13
CA LYS A 85 8.83 -10.76 -10.40
C LYS A 85 7.74 -11.81 -10.19
N ALA A 86 6.51 -11.48 -10.58
CA ALA A 86 5.38 -12.39 -10.59
C ALA A 86 4.94 -12.62 -12.04
N GLU A 87 4.91 -13.88 -12.47
CA GLU A 87 4.42 -14.29 -13.79
C GLU A 87 3.10 -15.02 -13.63
N TYR A 88 2.14 -14.71 -14.50
CA TYR A 88 0.80 -15.25 -14.49
C TYR A 88 0.59 -15.97 -15.82
N TYR A 89 0.65 -17.30 -15.82
CA TYR A 89 0.57 -18.14 -17.02
C TYR A 89 -0.87 -18.23 -17.59
N GLY A 90 -1.50 -17.08 -17.87
CA GLY A 90 -2.84 -16.97 -18.49
C GLY A 90 -4.04 -17.13 -17.54
N GLU A 91 -3.81 -17.11 -16.23
CA GLU A 91 -4.87 -17.35 -15.22
C GLU A 91 -5.37 -16.08 -14.52
N ALA A 92 -4.65 -14.97 -14.63
CA ALA A 92 -4.98 -13.73 -13.92
C ALA A 92 -5.83 -12.79 -14.78
N ILE A 93 -7.10 -13.15 -14.97
CA ILE A 93 -8.08 -12.29 -15.66
C ILE A 93 -8.64 -11.27 -14.67
N LEU A 94 -8.45 -10.00 -14.97
CA LEU A 94 -8.94 -8.88 -14.19
C LEU A 94 -10.07 -8.16 -14.90
N SER A 95 -11.14 -7.89 -14.16
CA SER A 95 -12.34 -7.20 -14.65
C SER A 95 -12.95 -6.37 -13.52
N LYS A 96 -13.99 -5.58 -13.82
CA LYS A 96 -14.68 -4.78 -12.80
C LYS A 96 -15.21 -5.58 -11.60
N LYS A 97 -15.51 -6.87 -11.76
CA LYS A 97 -15.98 -7.76 -10.68
C LYS A 97 -14.84 -8.38 -9.88
N HIS A 98 -13.73 -8.67 -10.53
CA HIS A 98 -12.53 -9.28 -9.97
C HIS A 98 -11.34 -8.42 -10.39
N ASN A 99 -11.19 -7.29 -9.72
CA ASN A 99 -10.36 -6.21 -10.25
C ASN A 99 -9.00 -6.11 -9.59
N SER A 100 -8.58 -7.12 -8.82
CA SER A 100 -7.34 -7.08 -8.05
C SER A 100 -6.59 -8.40 -8.11
N GLN A 101 -5.26 -8.34 -8.17
CA GLN A 101 -4.38 -9.49 -8.09
C GLN A 101 -3.26 -9.24 -7.07
N LEU A 102 -3.03 -10.24 -6.20
CA LEU A 102 -1.86 -10.26 -5.33
C LEU A 102 -0.62 -10.62 -6.16
N PHE A 103 0.42 -9.79 -6.06
CA PHE A 103 1.69 -10.01 -6.76
C PHE A 103 2.88 -10.19 -5.82
N PHE A 104 2.75 -9.78 -4.56
CA PHE A 104 3.84 -9.88 -3.60
C PHE A 104 3.31 -10.08 -2.18
N HIS A 105 3.95 -10.96 -1.41
CA HIS A 105 3.61 -11.24 -0.02
C HIS A 105 4.90 -11.48 0.77
N THR A 106 5.02 -10.81 1.90
CA THR A 106 6.12 -10.98 2.84
C THR A 106 5.63 -10.80 4.28
N PHE A 107 6.36 -11.36 5.23
CA PHE A 107 6.06 -11.30 6.67
C PHE A 107 6.71 -10.09 7.36
N GLU A 108 7.49 -9.28 6.64
CA GLU A 108 8.23 -8.14 7.20
C GLU A 108 8.09 -6.88 6.34
N ALA A 109 8.20 -5.71 6.96
CA ALA A 109 8.17 -4.43 6.28
C ALA A 109 9.45 -4.18 5.45
N MET A 110 9.49 -4.70 4.22
CA MET A 110 10.68 -4.63 3.34
C MET A 110 11.01 -3.20 2.86
N PHE A 111 10.05 -2.28 2.90
CA PHE A 111 10.19 -0.91 2.38
C PHE A 111 9.80 0.14 3.44
N SER A 112 10.62 0.24 4.48
CA SER A 112 10.46 1.20 5.58
C SER A 112 11.09 2.56 5.29
N ASP A 113 12.09 2.63 4.40
CA ASP A 113 12.72 3.89 4.01
C ASP A 113 11.87 4.64 2.98
N LYS A 114 11.34 5.79 3.37
CA LYS A 114 10.50 6.65 2.53
C LYS A 114 11.27 7.29 1.37
N ASN A 115 12.60 7.20 1.37
CA ASN A 115 13.45 7.67 0.27
C ASN A 115 13.64 6.61 -0.82
N ASP A 116 13.24 5.36 -0.57
CA ASP A 116 13.27 4.31 -1.58
C ASP A 116 12.39 4.69 -2.77
N ARG A 117 12.87 4.40 -3.98
CA ARG A 117 12.11 4.51 -5.22
C ARG A 117 11.56 3.15 -5.57
N LEU A 118 10.25 2.99 -5.44
CA LEU A 118 9.57 1.75 -5.75
C LEU A 118 8.77 1.91 -7.04
N GLN A 119 8.98 1.02 -8.00
CA GLN A 119 8.28 1.06 -9.29
C GLN A 119 7.80 -0.33 -9.67
N LEU A 120 6.57 -0.40 -10.19
CA LEU A 120 6.01 -1.59 -10.81
C LEU A 120 5.98 -1.42 -12.32
N THR A 121 6.37 -2.46 -13.04
CA THR A 121 6.11 -2.62 -14.47
C THR A 121 5.10 -3.74 -14.64
N ILE A 122 3.96 -3.44 -15.26
CA ILE A 122 2.83 -4.33 -15.44
C ILE A 122 2.74 -4.66 -16.92
N ARG A 123 2.83 -5.95 -17.27
CA ARG A 123 2.54 -6.43 -18.62
C ARG A 123 1.19 -7.13 -18.61
N TRP A 124 0.34 -6.75 -19.55
CA TRP A 124 -1.03 -7.22 -19.64
C TRP A 124 -1.48 -7.27 -21.09
N GLU A 125 -2.57 -7.98 -21.37
CA GLU A 125 -3.16 -8.06 -22.69
C GLU A 125 -4.69 -7.97 -22.64
N ASP A 126 -5.28 -7.49 -23.72
CA ASP A 126 -6.71 -7.52 -24.01
C ASP A 126 -6.96 -8.00 -25.45
N ASP A 127 -8.21 -7.90 -25.91
CA ASP A 127 -8.60 -8.29 -27.27
C ASP A 127 -7.87 -7.49 -28.38
N ALA A 128 -7.33 -6.31 -28.08
CA ALA A 128 -6.61 -5.45 -29.01
C ALA A 128 -5.09 -5.72 -29.02
N GLY A 129 -4.52 -6.29 -27.96
CA GLY A 129 -3.13 -6.73 -27.94
C GLY A 129 -2.48 -6.73 -26.55
N ALA A 130 -1.14 -6.77 -26.54
CA ALA A 130 -0.34 -6.72 -25.32
C ALA A 130 0.23 -5.32 -25.08
N TYR A 131 0.26 -4.92 -23.81
CA TYR A 131 0.66 -3.60 -23.33
C TYR A 131 1.61 -3.70 -22.14
N GLU A 132 2.32 -2.61 -21.88
CA GLU A 132 3.18 -2.44 -20.71
C GLU A 132 2.90 -1.08 -20.07
N ASP A 133 2.61 -1.08 -18.77
CA ASP A 133 2.39 0.11 -17.97
C ASP A 133 3.38 0.19 -16.81
N LYS A 134 3.71 1.42 -16.40
CA LYS A 134 4.59 1.67 -15.26
C LYS A 134 3.88 2.46 -14.19
N ILE A 135 4.07 2.05 -12.94
CA ILE A 135 3.52 2.71 -11.76
C ILE A 135 4.65 3.04 -10.81
N ASP A 136 4.88 4.33 -10.60
CA ASP A 136 5.71 4.81 -9.50
C ASP A 136 4.90 4.78 -8.20
N LEU A 137 5.40 4.03 -7.22
CA LEU A 137 4.78 3.97 -5.90
C LEU A 137 5.37 5.09 -5.02
N THR A 138 4.47 5.79 -4.34
CA THR A 138 4.82 6.86 -3.40
C THR A 138 4.48 6.44 -1.97
N PRO A 139 5.33 6.80 -0.99
CA PRO A 139 5.06 6.46 0.39
C PRO A 139 3.98 7.40 0.95
N LYS A 140 3.00 6.81 1.63
CA LYS A 140 1.92 7.51 2.32
C LYS A 140 1.95 7.14 3.80
N ASN A 141 2.01 8.16 4.64
CA ASN A 141 1.96 7.99 6.09
C ASN A 141 0.59 7.48 6.53
N HIS A 142 0.60 6.62 7.55
CA HIS A 142 -0.59 6.28 8.31
C HIS A 142 -0.76 7.32 9.41
N TYR A 143 -1.80 8.15 9.33
CA TYR A 143 -2.19 9.00 10.44
C TYR A 143 -3.15 8.22 11.34
N PHE A 144 -2.95 8.30 12.66
CA PHE A 144 -3.81 7.63 13.66
C PHE A 144 -3.83 6.10 13.52
N PHE A 145 -2.66 5.49 13.29
CA PHE A 145 -2.52 4.04 13.33
C PHE A 145 -2.89 3.53 14.74
N ILE A 146 -3.88 2.63 14.84
CA ILE A 146 -4.29 2.03 16.11
C ILE A 146 -3.29 0.91 16.42
N PRO A 147 -2.55 0.98 17.54
CA PRO A 147 -1.62 -0.08 17.91
C PRO A 147 -2.33 -1.44 18.01
N VAL A 148 -1.67 -2.50 17.53
CA VAL A 148 -2.23 -3.86 17.49
C VAL A 148 -2.68 -4.33 18.88
N PHE A 149 -2.00 -3.91 19.96
CA PHE A 149 -2.35 -4.29 21.33
C PHE A 149 -3.58 -3.55 21.92
N LEU A 150 -4.06 -2.48 21.26
CA LEU A 150 -5.29 -1.76 21.63
C LEU A 150 -6.51 -2.20 20.80
N ARG A 151 -6.29 -3.13 19.86
CA ARG A 151 -7.33 -3.68 18.98
C ARG A 151 -7.96 -4.91 19.60
#